data_AF-A0A535TRP9-F1
#
_entry.id   AF-A0A535TRP9-F1
#
_cell.length_a   1.000
_cell.length_b   1.000
_cell.length_c   1.000
_cell.angle_alpha   90.00
_cell.angle_beta   90.00
_cell.angle_gamma   90.00
#
_symmetry.space_group_name_H-M   'P 1'
#
loop_
_entity.id
_entity.type
_entity.pdbx_description
1 polymer ?
#
loop_
_entity_poly.entity_id
_entity_poly.type
_entity_poly.pdbx_seq_one_letter_code
_entity_poly.pdbx_strand_id
1 'polypeptide(L)'
;MPGYSFERYLNVRSAYGASFAPGGTSLSFLTDITGVAEVWSVPVNVDAQLPAWPNQLTFRGERIAEASFSPVVDSLLLSGDVGGSELTQLYTLKGDGSILKELTYEPEAIHTSAAWAPDGTRIAFSSNERDRRYFDVYEYALAHGTTRQLLRQDGNNYVGRYAPDGEQVLVS
;
A
#
# COMPACT_ATOMS: atom_id res chain seq x y z
N MET A 1 1.57 36.33 -25.07
CA MET A 1 1.66 34.86 -24.93
C MET A 1 0.29 34.35 -24.55
N PRO A 2 -0.23 33.24 -25.11
CA PRO A 2 -1.47 32.66 -24.62
C PRO A 2 -1.22 32.09 -23.21
N GLY A 3 -1.88 32.67 -22.21
CA GLY A 3 -1.87 32.16 -20.83
C GLY A 3 -2.84 30.99 -20.69
N TYR A 4 -2.51 30.03 -19.82
CA TYR A 4 -3.42 28.94 -19.48
C TYR A 4 -4.45 29.40 -18.45
N SER A 5 -5.68 28.87 -18.49
CA SER A 5 -6.72 29.16 -17.50
C SER A 5 -6.38 28.54 -16.13
N PHE A 6 -6.82 29.19 -15.05
CA PHE A 6 -6.71 28.65 -13.70
C PHE A 6 -7.38 27.27 -13.57
N GLU A 7 -8.51 27.06 -14.25
CA GLU A 7 -9.23 25.78 -14.29
C GLU A 7 -8.36 24.61 -14.78
N ARG A 8 -7.38 24.87 -15.67
CA ARG A 8 -6.47 23.84 -16.14
C ARG A 8 -5.53 23.35 -15.02
N TYR A 9 -5.16 24.23 -14.11
CA TYR A 9 -4.32 23.87 -12.95
C TYR A 9 -5.11 23.05 -11.91
N LEU A 10 -6.41 23.32 -11.75
CA LEU A 10 -7.31 22.53 -10.90
C LEU A 10 -7.54 21.10 -11.42
N ASN A 11 -7.22 20.84 -12.69
CA ASN A 11 -7.40 19.55 -13.35
C ASN A 11 -6.09 18.77 -13.56
N VAL A 12 -4.99 19.19 -12.93
CA VAL A 12 -3.78 18.38 -12.88
C VAL A 12 -4.09 17.13 -12.04
N ARG A 13 -3.69 15.98 -12.56
CA ARG A 13 -3.83 14.67 -11.91
C ARG A 13 -2.46 14.07 -11.73
N SER A 14 -2.29 13.31 -10.65
CA SER A 14 -1.06 12.62 -10.31
C SER A 14 -1.21 11.12 -10.47
N ALA A 15 -0.13 10.45 -10.86
CA ALA A 15 -0.01 9.00 -10.86
C ALA A 15 1.36 8.62 -10.28
N TYR A 16 1.39 7.71 -9.31
CA TYR A 16 2.59 7.34 -8.55
C TYR A 16 2.44 5.96 -7.90
N GLY A 17 3.49 5.48 -7.21
CA GLY A 17 3.42 4.24 -6.43
C GLY A 17 3.18 2.99 -7.30
N ALA A 18 3.82 2.92 -8.46
CA ALA A 18 3.66 1.82 -9.38
C ALA A 18 4.19 0.49 -8.78
N SER A 19 3.46 -0.61 -8.95
CA SER A 19 3.82 -1.93 -8.45
C SER A 19 3.35 -3.02 -9.41
N PHE A 20 4.21 -3.99 -9.73
CA PHE A 20 3.88 -5.07 -10.67
C PHE A 20 3.18 -6.22 -9.96
N ALA A 21 2.10 -6.74 -10.56
CA ALA A 21 1.53 -8.01 -10.15
C ALA A 21 2.53 -9.16 -10.35
N PRO A 22 2.42 -10.25 -9.58
CA PRO A 22 3.24 -11.44 -9.79
C PRO A 22 3.24 -11.90 -11.25
N GLY A 23 4.41 -12.20 -11.78
CA GLY A 23 4.57 -12.60 -13.19
C GLY A 23 4.50 -11.45 -14.20
N GLY A 24 4.34 -10.20 -13.76
CA GLY A 24 4.43 -9.02 -14.63
C GLY A 24 3.26 -8.85 -15.60
N THR A 25 2.10 -9.41 -15.28
CA THR A 25 0.90 -9.40 -16.15
C THR A 25 0.13 -8.08 -16.07
N SER A 26 0.22 -7.37 -14.95
CA SER A 26 -0.39 -6.06 -14.74
C SER A 26 0.47 -5.19 -13.82
N LEU A 27 0.19 -3.89 -13.85
CA LEU A 27 0.81 -2.88 -13.01
C LEU A 27 -0.29 -2.13 -12.26
N SER A 28 -0.24 -2.12 -10.93
CA SER A 28 -1.03 -1.20 -10.12
C SER A 28 -0.33 0.13 -9.92
N PHE A 29 -1.08 1.19 -9.70
CA PHE A 29 -0.57 2.50 -9.30
C PHE A 29 -1.66 3.29 -8.58
N LEU A 30 -1.26 4.32 -7.85
CA LEU A 30 -2.16 5.27 -7.23
C LEU A 30 -2.40 6.45 -8.16
N THR A 31 -3.65 6.89 -8.28
CA THR A 31 -3.98 8.12 -9.00
C THR A 31 -5.24 8.78 -8.47
N ASP A 32 -5.28 10.11 -8.55
CA ASP A 32 -6.35 11.00 -8.08
C ASP A 32 -7.33 11.40 -9.19
N ILE A 33 -7.37 10.68 -10.32
CA ILE A 33 -8.27 10.97 -11.45
C ILE A 33 -9.75 11.07 -11.05
N THR A 34 -10.17 10.41 -9.97
CA THR A 34 -11.53 10.46 -9.39
C THR A 34 -11.68 11.41 -8.19
N GLY A 35 -10.63 12.15 -7.83
CA GLY A 35 -10.64 13.20 -6.80
C GLY A 35 -9.79 12.90 -5.57
N VAL A 36 -9.67 11.63 -5.19
CA VAL A 36 -8.75 11.15 -4.13
C VAL A 36 -7.91 10.00 -4.68
N ALA A 37 -6.72 9.80 -4.11
CA ALA A 37 -5.83 8.73 -4.56
C ALA A 37 -6.43 7.36 -4.23
N GLU A 38 -6.76 6.61 -5.28
CA GLU A 38 -7.27 5.24 -5.22
C GLU A 38 -6.30 4.32 -5.99
N VAL A 39 -6.44 3.01 -5.83
CA VAL A 39 -5.66 2.02 -6.57
C VAL A 39 -6.30 1.77 -7.93
N TRP A 40 -5.47 1.81 -8.96
CA TRP A 40 -5.83 1.50 -10.34
C TRP A 40 -4.86 0.48 -10.91
N SER A 41 -5.27 -0.26 -11.94
CA SER A 41 -4.44 -1.24 -12.61
C SER A 41 -4.57 -1.17 -14.12
N VAL A 42 -3.45 -1.42 -14.80
CA VAL A 42 -3.38 -1.61 -16.26
C VAL A 42 -2.73 -2.95 -16.58
N PRO A 43 -3.20 -3.68 -17.61
CA PRO A 43 -2.48 -4.83 -18.12
C PRO A 43 -1.13 -4.39 -18.70
N VAL A 44 -0.10 -5.20 -18.47
CA VAL A 44 1.20 -5.04 -19.11
C VAL A 44 1.17 -5.79 -20.43
N ASN A 45 1.12 -5.04 -21.52
CA ASN A 45 1.21 -5.58 -22.88
C ASN A 45 2.28 -4.82 -23.65
N VAL A 46 3.42 -5.47 -23.87
CA VAL A 46 4.59 -4.88 -24.55
C VAL A 46 4.37 -4.66 -26.04
N ASP A 47 3.39 -5.37 -26.63
CA ASP A 47 3.06 -5.30 -28.06
C ASP A 47 1.87 -4.37 -28.34
N ALA A 48 1.29 -3.74 -27.32
CA ALA A 48 0.13 -2.88 -27.48
C ALA A 48 0.48 -1.57 -28.20
N GLN A 49 -0.27 -1.27 -29.27
CA GLN A 49 -0.10 -0.03 -30.04
C GLN A 49 -0.57 1.22 -29.26
N LEU A 50 -1.46 1.04 -28.28
CA LEU A 50 -1.99 2.09 -27.41
C LEU A 50 -2.07 1.59 -25.96
N PRO A 51 -1.84 2.47 -24.96
CA PRO A 51 -1.99 2.11 -23.56
C PRO A 51 -3.46 1.79 -23.24
N ALA A 52 -3.68 0.72 -22.47
CA ALA A 52 -5.01 0.37 -21.98
C ALA A 52 -5.52 1.44 -21.00
N TRP A 53 -6.83 1.68 -21.00
CA TRP A 53 -7.47 2.49 -19.96
C TRP A 53 -7.36 1.75 -18.61
N PRO A 54 -6.99 2.45 -17.51
CA PRO A 54 -6.86 1.81 -16.22
C PRO A 54 -8.21 1.41 -15.62
N ASN A 55 -8.23 0.28 -14.93
CA ASN A 55 -9.35 -0.17 -14.12
C ASN A 55 -9.17 0.28 -12.67
N GLN A 56 -10.19 0.90 -12.09
CA GLN A 56 -10.19 1.26 -10.67
C GLN A 56 -10.41 0.00 -9.83
N LEU A 57 -9.54 -0.25 -8.85
CA LEU A 57 -9.60 -1.41 -7.96
C LEU A 57 -10.19 -1.08 -6.59
N THR A 58 -10.16 0.20 -6.18
CA THR A 58 -10.69 0.64 -4.88
C THR A 58 -11.65 1.83 -5.04
N PHE A 59 -12.69 1.85 -4.22
CA PHE A 59 -13.78 2.83 -4.26
C PHE A 59 -14.08 3.37 -2.86
N ARG A 60 -13.03 3.62 -2.06
CA ARG A 60 -13.19 3.95 -0.64
C ARG A 60 -13.66 5.39 -0.45
N GLY A 61 -13.36 6.29 -1.39
CA GLY A 61 -13.60 7.73 -1.24
C GLY A 61 -12.65 8.38 -0.24
N GLU A 62 -11.62 7.65 0.17
CA GLU A 62 -10.58 8.06 1.12
C GLU A 62 -9.21 7.81 0.51
N ARG A 63 -8.21 8.58 0.93
CA ARG A 63 -6.87 8.50 0.34
C ARG A 63 -6.22 7.16 0.72
N ILE A 64 -5.84 6.40 -0.31
CA ILE A 64 -4.86 5.33 -0.16
C ILE A 64 -3.47 5.96 -0.26
N ALA A 65 -2.69 5.80 0.80
CA ALA A 65 -1.35 6.37 0.91
C ALA A 65 -0.32 5.54 0.13
N GLU A 66 -0.40 4.22 0.21
CA GLU A 66 0.51 3.29 -0.47
C GLU A 66 -0.25 2.04 -0.93
N ALA A 67 0.22 1.45 -2.04
CA ALA A 67 -0.27 0.19 -2.57
C ALA A 67 0.91 -0.57 -3.20
N SER A 68 1.09 -1.83 -2.81
CA SER A 68 2.15 -2.68 -3.36
C SER A 68 1.68 -4.12 -3.54
N PHE A 69 1.95 -4.71 -4.70
CA PHE A 69 1.67 -6.12 -4.94
C PHE A 69 2.61 -6.99 -4.11
N SER A 70 2.07 -8.12 -3.65
CA SER A 70 2.90 -9.24 -3.18
C SER A 70 3.79 -9.71 -4.33
N PRO A 71 5.05 -10.08 -4.05
CA PRO A 71 5.96 -10.55 -5.10
C PRO A 71 5.53 -11.88 -5.72
N VAL A 72 4.66 -12.65 -5.05
CA VAL A 72 4.30 -14.02 -5.45
C VAL A 72 2.80 -14.34 -5.40
N VAL A 73 2.01 -13.56 -4.66
CA VAL A 73 0.55 -13.75 -4.56
C VAL A 73 -0.18 -12.63 -5.30
N ASP A 74 -1.28 -12.95 -5.98
CA ASP A 74 -2.12 -11.95 -6.66
C ASP A 74 -2.96 -11.12 -5.65
N SER A 75 -2.25 -10.34 -4.83
CA SER A 75 -2.79 -9.52 -3.76
C SER A 75 -1.91 -8.29 -3.55
N LEU A 76 -2.56 -7.15 -3.35
CA LEU A 76 -1.97 -5.89 -2.93
C LEU A 76 -1.97 -5.79 -1.40
N LEU A 77 -0.96 -5.10 -0.85
CA LEU A 77 -0.94 -4.52 0.48
C LEU A 77 -1.20 -3.03 0.33
N LEU A 78 -2.15 -2.52 1.10
CA LEU A 78 -2.58 -1.14 1.08
C LEU A 78 -2.37 -0.51 2.45
N SER A 79 -2.07 0.79 2.46
CA SER A 79 -2.16 1.62 3.65
C SER A 79 -3.00 2.85 3.37
N GLY A 80 -3.91 3.21 4.27
CA GLY A 80 -4.71 4.43 4.18
C GLY A 80 -5.35 4.74 5.52
N ASP A 81 -5.72 6.00 5.74
CA ASP A 81 -6.50 6.37 6.90
C ASP A 81 -7.96 5.92 6.75
N VAL A 82 -8.69 6.00 7.86
CA VAL A 82 -10.14 5.74 7.93
C VAL A 82 -10.78 6.99 8.51
N GLY A 83 -11.76 7.55 7.82
CA GLY A 83 -12.54 8.70 8.26
C GLY A 83 -11.74 10.00 8.41
N GLY A 84 -10.60 10.15 7.72
CA GLY A 84 -9.75 11.35 7.85
C GLY A 84 -8.99 11.45 9.18
N SER A 85 -8.87 10.35 9.92
CA SER A 85 -8.27 10.33 11.26
C SER A 85 -6.75 10.49 11.28
N GLU A 86 -6.09 10.37 10.12
CA GLU A 86 -4.63 10.22 10.00
C GLU A 86 -4.06 8.97 10.72
N LEU A 87 -4.93 8.10 11.25
CA LEU A 87 -4.57 6.84 11.91
C LEU A 87 -4.55 5.71 10.89
N THR A 88 -3.49 5.71 10.07
CA THR A 88 -3.32 4.76 8.97
C THR A 88 -3.49 3.31 9.43
N GLN A 89 -4.28 2.55 8.67
CA GLN A 89 -4.49 1.12 8.84
C GLN A 89 -4.01 0.36 7.59
N LEU A 90 -3.76 -0.93 7.76
CA LEU A 90 -3.25 -1.81 6.71
C LEU A 90 -4.33 -2.77 6.22
N TYR A 91 -4.34 -3.00 4.92
CA TYR A 91 -5.30 -3.87 4.23
C TYR A 91 -4.59 -4.75 3.21
N THR A 92 -5.23 -5.86 2.87
CA THR A 92 -4.94 -6.60 1.63
C THR A 92 -6.10 -6.46 0.66
N LEU A 93 -5.79 -6.40 -0.64
CA LEU A 93 -6.77 -6.37 -1.70
C LEU A 93 -6.37 -7.40 -2.77
N LYS A 94 -7.28 -8.31 -3.16
CA LYS A 94 -7.02 -9.21 -4.28
C LYS A 94 -6.72 -8.41 -5.56
N GLY A 95 -5.84 -8.91 -6.44
CA GLY A 95 -5.39 -8.16 -7.63
C GLY A 95 -6.51 -7.72 -8.60
N ASP A 96 -7.67 -8.38 -8.55
CA ASP A 96 -8.87 -8.02 -9.31
C ASP A 96 -9.81 -7.02 -8.59
N GLY A 97 -9.45 -6.59 -7.37
CA GLY A 97 -10.23 -5.66 -6.55
C GLY A 97 -11.40 -6.29 -5.78
N SER A 98 -11.64 -7.61 -5.89
CA SER A 98 -12.88 -8.23 -5.39
C SER A 98 -12.93 -8.49 -3.88
N ILE A 99 -11.77 -8.61 -3.22
CA ILE A 99 -11.69 -8.97 -1.79
C ILE A 99 -10.75 -7.99 -1.10
N LEU A 100 -11.31 -7.05 -0.35
CA LEU A 100 -10.59 -6.19 0.59
C LEU A 100 -10.67 -6.81 1.98
N LYS A 101 -9.52 -7.03 2.62
CA LYS A 101 -9.41 -7.55 3.98
C LYS A 101 -8.57 -6.62 4.83
N GLU A 102 -9.08 -6.24 5.99
CA GLU A 102 -8.35 -5.49 7.00
C GLU A 102 -7.32 -6.39 7.71
N LEU A 103 -6.10 -5.87 7.87
CA LEU A 103 -5.01 -6.56 8.58
C LEU A 103 -4.83 -6.04 10.01
N THR A 104 -5.01 -4.73 10.19
CA THR A 104 -4.88 -4.05 11.48
C THR A 104 -6.18 -3.35 11.81
N TYR A 105 -6.58 -3.40 13.07
CA TYR A 105 -7.76 -2.69 13.56
C TYR A 105 -7.46 -2.17 14.97
N GLU A 106 -6.67 -1.10 15.05
CA GLU A 106 -6.48 -0.37 16.31
C GLU A 106 -6.75 1.12 16.08
N PRO A 107 -7.94 1.61 16.47
CA PRO A 107 -8.47 2.91 16.06
C PRO A 107 -7.75 4.10 16.71
N GLU A 108 -6.81 3.87 17.62
CA GLU A 108 -5.99 4.91 18.25
C GLU A 108 -4.51 4.86 17.84
N ALA A 109 -4.14 3.87 17.02
CA ALA A 109 -2.76 3.60 16.61
C ALA A 109 -2.57 3.78 15.10
N ILE A 110 -1.35 4.10 14.72
CA ILE A 110 -0.89 4.25 13.34
C ILE A 110 -0.16 2.98 12.95
N HIS A 111 -0.50 2.41 11.79
CA HIS A 111 0.17 1.27 11.17
C HIS A 111 0.65 1.70 9.80
N THR A 112 1.97 1.64 9.57
CA THR A 112 2.58 2.23 8.38
C THR A 112 3.84 1.49 7.95
N SER A 113 4.43 1.95 6.84
CA SER A 113 5.68 1.44 6.26
C SER A 113 5.64 -0.07 6.09
N ALA A 114 4.57 -0.59 5.50
CA ALA A 114 4.34 -2.03 5.46
C ALA A 114 5.01 -2.68 4.24
N ALA A 115 5.60 -3.85 4.42
CA ALA A 115 6.32 -4.56 3.36
C ALA A 115 6.00 -6.05 3.35
N TRP A 116 5.85 -6.63 2.16
CA TRP A 116 5.71 -8.08 1.97
C TRP A 116 7.02 -8.82 2.24
N ALA A 117 6.93 -9.96 2.90
CA ALA A 117 7.99 -10.97 2.85
C ALA A 117 8.10 -11.55 1.43
N PRO A 118 9.30 -11.99 0.99
CA PRO A 118 9.50 -12.54 -0.36
C PRO A 118 8.65 -13.77 -0.66
N ASP A 119 8.30 -14.53 0.39
CA ASP A 119 7.43 -15.71 0.31
C ASP A 119 5.92 -15.37 0.19
N GLY A 120 5.54 -14.09 0.34
CA GLY A 120 4.16 -13.63 0.28
C GLY A 120 3.26 -14.08 1.44
N THR A 121 3.82 -14.68 2.49
CA THR A 121 3.09 -15.25 3.63
C THR A 121 3.07 -14.36 4.87
N ARG A 122 3.93 -13.34 4.90
CA ARG A 122 4.13 -12.44 6.03
C ARG A 122 4.22 -10.99 5.57
N ILE A 123 3.87 -10.07 6.45
CA ILE A 123 3.97 -8.61 6.24
C ILE A 123 4.66 -8.01 7.46
N ALA A 124 5.75 -7.27 7.27
CA ALA A 124 6.32 -6.44 8.32
C ALA A 124 5.70 -5.04 8.25
N PHE A 125 5.51 -4.40 9.40
CA PHE A 125 5.00 -3.04 9.48
C PHE A 125 5.48 -2.34 10.74
N SER A 126 5.32 -1.03 10.77
CA SER A 126 5.67 -0.18 11.91
C SER A 126 4.39 0.29 12.60
N SER A 127 4.33 0.21 13.92
CA SER A 127 3.16 0.65 14.69
C SER A 127 3.54 1.33 16.00
N ASN A 128 2.72 2.32 16.40
CA ASN A 128 2.81 2.97 17.70
C ASN A 128 1.79 2.43 18.72
N GLU A 129 1.24 1.23 18.47
CA GLU A 129 0.23 0.60 19.32
C GLU A 129 0.69 0.38 20.77
N ARG A 130 1.99 0.09 20.99
CA ARG A 130 2.54 -0.10 22.34
C ARG A 130 2.55 1.19 23.14
N ASP A 131 3.02 2.27 22.52
CA ASP A 131 3.18 3.60 23.10
C ASP A 131 3.13 4.62 21.98
N ARG A 132 2.18 5.54 22.03
CA ARG A 132 1.88 6.50 20.95
C ARG A 132 3.06 7.41 20.58
N ARG A 133 4.11 7.44 21.42
CA ARG A 133 5.33 8.23 21.21
C ARG A 133 6.41 7.52 20.40
N TYR A 134 6.32 6.20 20.23
CA TYR A 134 7.37 5.37 19.62
C TYR A 134 6.78 4.48 18.54
N PHE A 135 7.56 4.20 17.50
CA PHE A 135 7.20 3.21 16.49
C PHE A 135 8.07 1.97 16.69
N ASP A 136 7.42 0.84 16.94
CA ASP A 136 8.02 -0.48 17.01
C ASP A 136 7.74 -1.24 15.70
N VAL A 137 8.49 -2.32 15.46
CA VAL A 137 8.34 -3.14 14.26
C VAL A 137 7.63 -4.44 14.61
N TYR A 138 6.64 -4.78 13.80
CA TYR A 138 5.81 -5.97 13.93
C TYR A 138 5.80 -6.78 12.63
N GLU A 139 5.42 -8.04 12.74
CA GLU A 139 5.19 -8.96 11.62
C GLU A 139 3.82 -9.61 11.77
N TYR A 140 3.02 -9.55 10.71
CA TYR A 140 1.73 -10.20 10.57
C TYR A 140 1.86 -11.46 9.72
N ALA A 141 1.41 -12.61 10.24
CA ALA A 141 1.35 -13.87 9.52
C ALA A 141 -0.05 -14.08 8.90
N LEU A 142 -0.12 -14.13 7.57
CA LEU A 142 -1.41 -14.19 6.85
C LEU A 142 -2.20 -15.48 7.10
N ALA A 143 -1.52 -16.61 7.28
CA ALA A 143 -2.15 -17.92 7.44
C ALA A 143 -3.01 -18.04 8.71
N HIS A 144 -2.61 -17.34 9.78
CA HIS A 144 -3.26 -17.42 11.09
C HIS A 144 -3.88 -16.10 11.54
N GLY A 145 -3.56 -15.00 10.85
CA GLY A 145 -4.00 -13.66 11.23
C GLY A 145 -3.39 -13.18 12.56
N THR A 146 -2.16 -13.61 12.85
CA THR A 146 -1.48 -13.32 14.12
C THR A 146 -0.33 -12.32 13.91
N THR A 147 -0.19 -11.40 14.85
CA THR A 147 0.89 -10.42 14.89
C THR A 147 1.93 -10.80 15.94
N ARG A 148 3.22 -10.62 15.63
CA ARG A 148 4.32 -10.67 16.60
C ARG A 148 5.20 -9.43 16.49
N GLN A 149 5.80 -9.01 17.60
CA GLN A 149 6.74 -7.90 17.62
C GLN A 149 8.14 -8.40 17.21
N LEU A 150 8.77 -7.72 16.24
CA LEU A 150 10.14 -8.00 15.78
C LEU A 150 11.17 -7.14 16.50
N LEU A 151 10.86 -5.85 16.70
CA LEU A 151 11.73 -4.88 17.34
C LEU A 151 10.90 -4.01 18.27
N ARG A 152 11.40 -3.83 19.50
CA ARG A 152 10.88 -2.84 20.43
C ARG A 152 11.99 -1.92 20.88
N GLN A 153 11.76 -0.62 20.70
CA GLN A 153 12.70 0.41 21.08
C GLN A 153 11.96 1.73 21.30
N ASP A 154 12.41 2.50 22.28
CA ASP A 154 11.86 3.83 22.55
C ASP A 154 12.43 4.84 21.53
N GLY A 155 12.00 4.69 20.28
CA GLY A 155 12.40 5.49 19.12
C GLY A 155 11.39 5.32 17.97
N ASN A 156 11.69 5.94 16.83
CA ASN A 156 10.88 5.79 15.63
C ASN A 156 11.58 4.82 14.69
N ASN A 157 11.05 3.60 14.60
CA ASN A 157 11.60 2.55 13.76
C ASN A 157 10.65 2.30 12.60
N TYR A 158 11.13 2.50 11.37
CA TYR A 158 10.33 2.29 10.17
C TYR A 158 10.85 1.14 9.33
N VAL A 159 9.95 0.24 8.96
CA VAL A 159 10.23 -0.88 8.06
C VAL A 159 10.52 -0.35 6.66
N GLY A 160 11.66 -0.77 6.10
CA GLY A 160 12.01 -0.51 4.71
C GLY A 160 11.58 -1.66 3.79
N ARG A 161 12.19 -2.84 3.97
CA ARG A 161 11.88 -4.05 3.19
C ARG A 161 12.45 -5.30 3.86
N TYR A 162 11.95 -6.47 3.47
CA TYR A 162 12.62 -7.72 3.77
C TYR A 162 13.92 -7.89 2.98
N ALA A 163 14.87 -8.60 3.57
CA ALA A 163 15.97 -9.21 2.85
C ALA A 163 15.44 -10.28 1.87
N PRO A 164 16.15 -10.58 0.76
CA PRO A 164 15.67 -11.55 -0.23
C PRO A 164 15.40 -12.96 0.30
N ASP A 165 16.08 -13.36 1.38
CA ASP A 165 15.87 -14.63 2.08
C ASP A 165 14.61 -14.65 2.96
N GLY A 166 14.02 -13.49 3.26
CA GLY A 166 12.86 -13.34 4.13
C GLY A 166 13.15 -13.53 5.62
N GLU A 167 14.43 -13.57 6.03
CA GLU A 167 14.83 -13.78 7.43
C GLU A 167 15.01 -12.46 8.20
N GLN A 168 15.30 -11.37 7.49
CA GLN A 168 15.61 -10.07 8.08
C GLN A 168 14.76 -8.96 7.47
N VAL A 169 14.54 -7.90 8.26
CA VAL A 169 13.84 -6.69 7.86
C VAL A 169 14.78 -5.50 8.04
N LEU A 170 14.93 -4.70 6.99
CA LEU A 170 15.63 -3.41 7.07
C LEU A 170 14.76 -2.43 7.86
N VAL A 171 15.37 -1.77 8.85
CA VAL A 171 14.72 -0.79 9.71
C VAL A 171 15.55 0.50 9.70
N SER A 172 14.89 1.65 9.62
CA SER A 172 15.48 3.00 9.74
C SER A 172 15.01 3.74 10.98
#